data_AF-A0A924Z3U7-F1
#
_entry.id   AF-A0A924Z3U7-F1
#
_cell.length_a   1.000
_cell.length_b   1.000
_cell.length_c   1.000
_cell.angle_alpha   90.00
_cell.angle_beta   90.00
_cell.angle_gamma   90.00
#
_symmetry.space_group_name_H-M   'P 1'
#
loop_
_entity.id
_entity.type
_entity.pdbx_description
1 polymer ?
#
loop_
_entity_poly.entity_id
_entity_poly.type
_entity_poly.pdbx_seq_one_letter_code
_entity_poly.pdbx_strand_id
1 'polypeptide(L)'
;MSETELTSHQIPIDEIDCVLNLSFAVDDFFALICGCYDLCADNAAYCRLTWAILGVATPADLIRDRSRTPFNIGQAIELQGFQDYEVSPLSEGLMQGGFIVIEENSKALKTRSLLSQRCSNGNEAISLSEFLWRQ
;
A
#
# COMPACT_ATOMS: atom_id res chain seq x y z
N MET A 1 28.53 24.72 -5.50
CA MET A 1 27.10 24.42 -5.22
C MET A 1 26.93 22.94 -5.43
N SER A 2 26.72 22.20 -4.35
CA SER A 2 26.69 20.74 -4.31
C SER A 2 25.54 20.18 -5.14
N GLU A 3 25.85 19.16 -5.92
CA GLU A 3 24.89 18.20 -6.49
C GLU A 3 24.04 17.63 -5.34
N THR A 4 22.90 18.25 -5.10
CA THR A 4 21.78 17.52 -4.52
C THR A 4 21.13 16.82 -5.69
N GLU A 5 21.47 15.54 -5.85
CA GLU A 5 20.83 14.64 -6.81
C GLU A 5 19.32 14.91 -6.86
N LEU A 6 18.78 14.83 -8.07
CA LEU A 6 17.37 14.99 -8.40
C LEU A 6 16.55 13.81 -7.84
N THR A 7 16.48 13.66 -6.52
CA THR A 7 15.67 12.63 -5.89
C THR A 7 14.21 13.07 -5.89
N SER A 8 13.39 12.37 -6.67
CA SER A 8 11.93 12.42 -6.51
C SER A 8 11.54 11.58 -5.30
N HIS A 9 10.62 12.10 -4.50
CA HIS A 9 10.10 11.46 -3.31
C HIS A 9 8.69 10.96 -3.60
N GLN A 10 8.49 9.65 -3.44
CA GLN A 10 7.19 9.01 -3.58
C GLN A 10 6.62 8.78 -2.18
N ILE A 11 5.44 9.33 -1.92
CA ILE A 11 4.74 9.25 -0.64
C ILE A 11 3.49 8.39 -0.84
N PRO A 12 3.58 7.07 -0.62
CA PRO A 12 2.41 6.19 -0.63
C PRO A 12 1.66 6.33 0.68
N ILE A 13 0.33 6.45 0.58
CA ILE A 13 -0.61 6.42 1.69
C ILE A 13 -1.60 5.33 1.37
N ASP A 14 -1.49 4.21 2.07
CA ASP A 14 -2.43 3.09 1.95
C ASP A 14 -3.53 3.20 3.01
N GLU A 15 -4.63 2.46 2.80
CA GLU A 15 -5.81 2.44 3.68
C GLU A 15 -6.40 3.85 3.95
N ILE A 16 -6.54 4.67 2.90
CA ILE A 16 -7.04 6.04 3.04
C ILE A 16 -8.42 6.10 3.70
N ASP A 17 -9.24 5.06 3.57
CA ASP A 17 -10.54 4.96 4.23
C ASP A 17 -10.46 5.01 5.77
N CYS A 18 -9.30 4.69 6.36
CA CYS A 18 -9.06 4.88 7.80
C CYS A 18 -9.28 6.34 8.25
N VAL A 19 -9.01 7.33 7.39
CA VAL A 19 -9.18 8.76 7.73
C VAL A 19 -10.62 9.15 8.00
N LEU A 20 -11.58 8.38 7.49
CA LEU A 20 -13.01 8.62 7.74
C LEU A 20 -13.37 8.48 9.22
N ASN A 21 -12.67 7.59 9.93
CA ASN A 21 -12.88 7.30 11.34
C ASN A 21 -12.02 8.14 12.29
N LEU A 22 -11.11 8.96 11.75
CA LEU A 22 -10.20 9.77 12.55
C LEU A 22 -10.82 11.14 12.88
N SER A 23 -10.56 11.59 14.10
CA SER A 23 -11.04 12.87 14.65
C SER A 23 -10.13 14.05 14.23
N PHE A 24 -9.82 14.16 12.94
CA PHE A 24 -9.14 15.34 12.38
C PHE A 24 -9.91 15.89 11.18
N ALA A 25 -9.53 17.09 10.75
CA ALA A 25 -10.09 17.75 9.59
C ALA A 25 -9.57 17.10 8.30
N VAL A 26 -10.27 16.08 7.82
CA VAL A 26 -9.94 15.34 6.58
C VAL A 26 -9.77 16.27 5.38
N ASP A 27 -10.62 17.29 5.26
CA ASP A 27 -10.50 18.26 4.17
C ASP A 27 -9.18 19.06 4.27
N ASP A 28 -8.72 19.42 5.47
CA ASP A 28 -7.46 20.17 5.66
C ASP A 28 -6.25 19.33 5.30
N PHE A 29 -6.30 18.02 5.55
CA PHE A 29 -5.28 17.09 5.07
C PHE A 29 -5.18 17.08 3.55
N PHE A 30 -6.30 17.01 2.84
CA PHE A 30 -6.27 17.13 1.38
C PHE A 30 -5.92 18.56 0.91
N ALA A 31 -6.23 19.59 1.69
CA ALA A 31 -5.80 20.97 1.41
C ALA A 31 -4.28 21.08 1.40
N LEU A 32 -3.61 20.41 2.35
CA LEU A 32 -2.16 20.38 2.45
C LEU A 32 -1.55 19.75 1.20
N ILE A 33 -2.08 18.62 0.74
CA ILE A 33 -1.59 17.94 -0.47
C ILE A 33 -1.75 18.86 -1.70
N CYS A 34 -2.92 19.47 -1.87
CA CYS A 34 -3.14 20.45 -2.94
C CYS A 34 -2.20 21.65 -2.83
N GLY A 35 -2.00 22.18 -1.62
CA GLY A 35 -1.09 23.31 -1.39
C GLY A 35 0.36 22.97 -1.73
N CYS A 36 0.82 21.75 -1.43
CA CYS A 36 2.12 21.28 -1.87
C CYS A 36 2.23 21.25 -3.40
N TYR A 37 1.17 20.85 -4.10
CA TYR A 37 1.14 20.90 -5.55
C TYR A 37 1.16 22.34 -6.08
N ASP A 38 0.37 23.25 -5.52
CA ASP A 38 0.33 24.65 -5.96
C ASP A 38 1.67 25.36 -5.76
N LEU A 39 2.40 25.05 -4.69
CA LEU A 39 3.74 25.57 -4.40
C LEU A 39 4.80 25.14 -5.42
N CYS A 40 4.51 24.19 -6.30
CA CYS A 40 5.37 23.86 -7.45
C CYS A 40 5.62 25.07 -8.36
N ALA A 41 4.66 26.01 -8.43
CA ALA A 41 4.79 27.23 -9.22
C ALA A 41 5.90 28.16 -8.68
N ASP A 42 6.05 28.23 -7.36
CA ASP A 42 6.97 29.15 -6.69
C ASP A 42 8.29 28.47 -6.28
N ASN A 43 8.27 27.16 -6.02
CA ASN A 43 9.41 26.42 -5.52
C ASN A 43 9.48 25.00 -6.10
N ALA A 44 10.44 24.79 -6.99
CA ALA A 44 10.69 23.53 -7.67
C ALA A 44 11.02 22.34 -6.74
N ALA A 45 11.32 22.57 -5.45
CA ALA A 45 11.48 21.49 -4.48
C ALA A 45 10.16 20.73 -4.25
N TYR A 46 9.00 21.40 -4.35
CA TYR A 46 7.70 20.76 -4.17
C TYR A 46 7.31 19.88 -5.37
N CYS A 47 7.80 20.18 -6.57
CA CYS A 47 7.61 19.34 -7.76
C CYS A 47 8.21 17.93 -7.63
N ARG A 48 9.06 17.72 -6.61
CA ARG A 48 9.68 16.44 -6.33
C ARG A 48 8.79 15.51 -5.50
N LEU A 49 7.66 15.99 -4.99
CA LEU A 49 6.73 15.21 -4.17
C LEU A 49 5.67 14.57 -5.08
N THR A 50 5.66 13.24 -5.13
CA THR A 50 4.61 12.47 -5.79
C THR A 50 3.80 11.73 -4.74
N TRP A 51 2.50 11.96 -4.70
CA TRP A 51 1.59 11.34 -3.74
C TRP A 51 0.82 10.21 -4.42
N ALA A 52 0.78 9.04 -3.78
CA ALA A 52 -0.08 7.93 -4.19
C ALA A 52 -1.02 7.62 -3.03
N ILE A 53 -2.33 7.74 -3.27
CA ILE A 53 -3.36 7.52 -2.26
C ILE A 53 -4.12 6.26 -2.66
N LEU A 54 -4.11 5.26 -1.80
CA LEU A 54 -4.70 3.95 -2.03
C LEU A 54 -5.70 3.62 -0.92
N GLY A 55 -6.73 2.85 -1.27
CA GLY A 55 -7.75 2.36 -0.35
C GLY A 55 -9.07 2.12 -1.06
N VAL A 56 -10.10 1.80 -0.28
CA VAL A 56 -11.43 1.42 -0.82
C VAL A 56 -12.44 2.56 -0.85
N ALA A 57 -12.08 3.74 -0.32
CA ALA A 57 -12.96 4.91 -0.32
C ALA A 57 -12.99 5.61 -1.69
N THR A 58 -14.18 6.03 -2.11
CA THR A 58 -14.32 6.88 -3.30
C THR A 58 -13.93 8.32 -2.96
N PRO A 59 -13.55 9.15 -3.94
CA PRO A 59 -13.31 10.58 -3.71
C PRO A 59 -14.50 11.28 -3.02
N ALA A 60 -15.73 10.85 -3.30
CA ALA A 60 -16.93 11.41 -2.69
C ALA A 60 -17.04 11.08 -1.20
N ASP A 61 -16.56 9.92 -0.76
CA ASP A 61 -16.54 9.52 0.66
C ASP A 61 -15.51 10.36 1.45
N LEU A 62 -14.42 10.75 0.78
CA LEU A 62 -13.29 11.49 1.37
C LEU A 62 -13.51 13.01 1.44
N ILE A 63 -14.56 13.55 0.80
CA ILE A 63 -14.92 14.98 0.85
C ILE A 63 -16.00 15.19 1.91
N ARG A 64 -15.66 15.89 3.01
CA ARG A 64 -16.67 16.30 4.02
C ARG A 64 -17.29 17.64 3.63
N ASP A 65 -16.47 18.61 3.21
CA ASP A 65 -16.96 19.88 2.65
C ASP A 65 -17.07 19.81 1.12
N ARG A 66 -18.31 19.64 0.63
CA ARG A 66 -18.62 19.54 -0.80
C ARG A 66 -18.36 20.81 -1.61
N SER A 67 -18.05 21.94 -0.97
CA SER A 67 -17.61 23.14 -1.68
C SER A 67 -16.16 23.03 -2.19
N ARG A 68 -15.41 22.04 -1.71
CA ARG A 68 -14.00 21.81 -2.04
C ARG A 68 -13.83 20.73 -3.09
N THR A 69 -12.80 20.88 -3.93
CA THR A 69 -12.49 19.93 -5.03
C THR A 69 -11.02 19.46 -4.96
N PRO A 70 -10.60 18.81 -3.87
CA PRO A 70 -9.19 18.48 -3.65
C PRO A 70 -8.62 17.47 -4.66
N PHE A 71 -9.49 16.65 -5.27
CA PHE A 71 -9.07 15.60 -6.20
C PHE A 71 -8.95 16.06 -7.66
N ASN A 72 -9.15 17.36 -7.96
CA ASN A 72 -9.07 17.87 -9.34
C ASN A 72 -7.64 17.85 -9.93
N ILE A 73 -6.62 17.81 -9.08
CA ILE A 73 -5.21 17.75 -9.49
C ILE A 73 -4.68 16.31 -9.58
N GLY A 74 -5.47 15.34 -9.11
CA GLY A 74 -5.08 13.93 -9.06
C GLY A 74 -5.53 13.15 -10.29
N GLN A 75 -4.83 12.07 -10.58
CA GLN A 75 -5.26 11.07 -11.56
C GLN A 75 -5.90 9.90 -10.83
N ALA A 76 -7.20 9.67 -11.07
CA ALA A 76 -7.87 8.48 -10.58
C ALA A 76 -7.35 7.25 -11.34
N ILE A 77 -6.90 6.24 -10.59
CA ILE A 77 -6.50 4.94 -11.12
C ILE A 77 -7.46 3.91 -10.53
N GLU A 78 -8.39 3.44 -11.35
CA GLU A 78 -9.30 2.37 -10.97
C GLU A 78 -8.59 1.03 -11.12
N LEU A 79 -8.44 0.31 -10.01
CA LEU A 79 -7.89 -1.04 -10.02
C LEU A 79 -9.02 -2.03 -10.31
N GLN A 80 -8.84 -2.81 -11.37
CA GLN A 80 -9.75 -3.88 -11.74
C GLN A 80 -9.24 -5.19 -11.15
N GLY A 81 -10.16 -6.14 -10.91
CA GLY A 81 -9.76 -7.50 -10.58
C GLY A 81 -8.90 -8.11 -11.69
N PHE A 82 -7.98 -8.98 -11.31
CA PHE A 82 -7.10 -9.68 -12.25
C PHE A 82 -7.90 -10.47 -13.28
N GLN A 83 -7.45 -10.43 -14.53
CA GLN A 83 -7.89 -11.34 -15.58
C GLN A 83 -7.21 -12.70 -15.44
N ASP A 84 -7.80 -13.78 -15.97
CA ASP A 84 -7.27 -15.15 -15.84
C ASP A 84 -5.78 -15.27 -16.23
N TYR A 85 -5.34 -14.56 -17.27
CA TYR A 85 -3.95 -14.57 -17.72
C TYR A 85 -3.00 -13.78 -16.81
N GLU A 86 -3.50 -12.82 -16.02
CA GLU A 86 -2.74 -11.99 -15.07
C GLU A 86 -2.53 -12.71 -13.73
N VAL A 87 -3.35 -13.71 -13.42
CA VAL A 87 -3.26 -14.51 -12.19
C VAL A 87 -2.13 -15.56 -12.28
N SER A 88 -1.68 -15.93 -13.47
CA SER A 88 -0.66 -16.99 -13.65
C SER A 88 0.62 -16.72 -12.84
N PRO A 89 1.27 -15.53 -12.90
CA PRO A 89 2.45 -15.24 -12.09
C PRO A 89 2.16 -15.22 -10.58
N LEU A 90 0.96 -14.79 -10.18
CA LEU A 90 0.53 -14.79 -8.79
C LEU A 90 0.44 -16.23 -8.25
N SER A 91 -0.08 -17.17 -9.05
CA SER A 91 -0.19 -18.58 -8.67
C SER A 91 1.19 -19.22 -8.42
N GLU A 92 2.18 -18.89 -9.26
CA GLU A 92 3.54 -19.38 -9.12
C GLU A 92 4.19 -18.85 -7.84
N GLY A 93 4.06 -17.53 -7.57
CA GLY A 93 4.56 -16.92 -6.34
C GLY A 93 3.90 -17.48 -5.08
N LEU A 94 2.59 -17.73 -5.12
CA LEU A 94 1.84 -18.32 -4.01
C LEU A 94 2.25 -19.78 -3.73
N MET A 95 2.59 -20.55 -4.77
CA MET A 95 3.08 -21.93 -4.61
C MET A 95 4.49 -22.00 -4.02
N GLN A 96 5.34 -21.02 -4.29
CA GLN A 96 6.72 -20.97 -3.80
C GLN A 96 6.82 -20.38 -2.38
N GLY A 97 5.93 -19.44 -2.02
CA GLY A 97 6.02 -18.64 -0.80
C GLY A 97 5.46 -19.26 0.49
N GLY A 98 4.86 -20.45 0.45
CA GLY A 98 4.33 -21.14 1.64
C GLY A 98 3.31 -20.32 2.44
N PHE A 99 2.03 -20.39 2.08
CA PHE A 99 0.99 -19.62 2.76
C PHE A 99 0.34 -20.37 3.95
N ILE A 100 -0.11 -19.60 4.96
CA ILE A 100 -1.04 -20.07 6.00
C ILE A 100 -2.45 -19.79 5.50
N VAL A 101 -3.16 -20.81 5.02
CA VAL A 101 -4.59 -20.69 4.71
C VAL A 101 -5.34 -20.42 6.01
N ILE A 102 -5.82 -19.20 6.20
CA ILE A 102 -6.79 -18.87 7.25
C ILE A 102 -8.16 -19.22 6.68
N GLU A 103 -8.59 -20.47 6.90
CA GLU A 103 -9.95 -20.89 6.55
C GLU A 103 -10.89 -20.39 7.64
N GLU A 104 -11.76 -19.42 7.34
CA GLU A 104 -12.86 -19.07 8.23
C GLU A 104 -13.92 -20.18 8.14
N ASN A 105 -13.85 -21.13 9.08
CA ASN A 105 -14.94 -22.07 9.30
C ASN A 105 -15.29 -22.07 10.80
N SER A 106 -16.55 -21.70 11.09
CA SER A 106 -17.11 -21.43 12.41
C SER A 106 -17.18 -22.62 13.37
N LYS A 107 -16.49 -23.74 13.09
CA LYS A 107 -16.42 -24.90 13.98
C LYS A 107 -15.04 -25.58 13.93
N ALA A 108 -14.27 -25.33 14.99
CA ALA A 108 -13.15 -26.12 15.50
C ALA A 108 -11.90 -26.25 14.59
N LEU A 109 -10.98 -25.33 14.84
CA LEU A 109 -9.55 -25.35 14.48
C LEU A 109 -8.92 -26.73 14.74
N LYS A 110 -8.56 -27.43 13.66
CA LYS A 110 -7.49 -28.45 13.69
C LYS A 110 -6.34 -27.93 12.86
N THR A 111 -5.43 -27.22 13.53
CA THR A 111 -4.14 -26.80 13.00
C THR A 111 -3.32 -28.03 12.62
N ARG A 112 -3.44 -28.49 11.38
CA ARG A 112 -2.45 -29.40 10.79
C ARG A 112 -1.34 -28.54 10.19
N SER A 113 -0.38 -28.20 11.04
CA SER A 113 0.92 -27.67 10.61
C SER A 113 1.51 -28.62 9.55
N LEU A 114 1.64 -28.13 8.32
CA LEU A 114 2.41 -28.80 7.26
C LEU A 114 3.93 -28.57 7.39
N LEU A 115 4.41 -28.00 8.51
CA LEU A 115 5.83 -27.76 8.75
C LEU A 115 6.55 -28.92 9.48
N SER A 116 5.87 -30.02 9.80
CA SER A 116 6.51 -31.11 10.58
C SER A 116 7.17 -32.21 9.76
N GLN A 117 7.25 -32.15 8.43
CA GLN A 117 7.87 -33.24 7.65
C GLN A 117 8.92 -32.74 6.64
N ARG A 118 10.05 -32.25 7.17
CA ARG A 118 11.42 -32.63 6.76
C ARG A 118 12.48 -31.82 7.51
N CYS A 119 12.79 -32.24 8.73
CA CYS A 119 14.10 -32.02 9.33
C CYS A 119 14.64 -33.37 9.79
N SER A 120 15.11 -34.16 8.83
CA SER A 120 15.93 -35.35 9.07
C SER A 120 17.14 -35.25 8.17
N ASN A 121 17.99 -34.28 8.48
CA ASN A 121 19.43 -34.24 8.29
C ASN A 121 19.85 -32.80 8.60
N GLY A 122 20.64 -32.67 9.66
CA GLY A 122 20.93 -31.40 10.32
C GLY A 122 21.36 -30.30 9.35
N ASN A 123 20.71 -29.15 9.48
CA ASN A 123 21.21 -27.81 9.24
C ASN A 123 20.18 -26.82 9.79
N GLU A 124 20.68 -25.66 10.20
CA GLU A 124 20.06 -24.66 11.07
C GLU A 124 18.64 -24.23 10.66
N ALA A 125 17.79 -23.99 11.66
CA ALA A 125 16.50 -23.36 11.47
C ALA A 125 16.74 -21.87 11.16
N ILE A 126 16.58 -21.48 9.89
CA ILE A 126 16.65 -20.07 9.50
C ILE A 126 15.32 -19.41 9.87
N SER A 127 15.38 -18.43 10.77
CA SER A 127 14.25 -17.58 11.15
C SER A 127 13.79 -16.75 9.95
N LEU A 128 12.48 -16.73 9.68
CA LEU A 128 11.85 -15.95 8.60
C LEU A 128 12.10 -14.43 8.72
N SER A 129 12.60 -13.95 9.85
CA SER A 129 13.01 -12.54 10.02
C SER A 129 14.32 -12.18 9.29
N GLU A 130 15.14 -13.14 8.86
CA GLU A 130 16.43 -12.85 8.20
C GLU A 130 16.36 -12.77 6.67
N PHE A 131 15.28 -13.24 6.02
CA PHE A 131 15.17 -13.30 4.56
C PHE A 131 14.70 -11.99 3.91
N LEU A 132 14.10 -11.07 4.68
CA LEU A 132 13.57 -9.82 4.15
C LEU A 132 14.60 -8.68 3.98
N TRP A 133 15.86 -8.88 4.38
CA TRP A 133 16.90 -7.83 4.31
C TRP A 133 18.13 -8.17 3.44
N ARG A 134 18.15 -9.32 2.77
CA ARG A 134 19.20 -9.65 1.80
C ARG A 134 18.64 -9.71 0.39
N GLN A 135 18.63 -8.56 -0.27
CA GLN A 135 18.79 -8.46 -1.72
C GLN A 135 20.23 -8.84 -2.08
#